data_AF-W7MIT5-F1
#
_entry.id   AF-W7MIT5-F1
#
_cell.length_a   1.000
_cell.length_b   1.000
_cell.length_c   1.000
_cell.angle_alpha   90.00
_cell.angle_beta   90.00
_cell.angle_gamma   90.00
#
_symmetry.space_group_name_H-M   'P 1'
#
loop_
_entity.id
_entity.type
_entity.pdbx_description
1 polymer ?
#
loop_
_entity_poly.entity_id
_entity_poly.type
_entity_poly.pdbx_seq_one_letter_code
_entity_poly.pdbx_strand_id
1 'polypeptide(L)'
;MIYGRRQGISRAWRPPAPVTPSTAPPLGDVIERITQDSLKSDGGHVGIENAKVVASYNWISSSSPEIIIPGQPPRWTPLKGPNKLPGDAGEYYRDVNAAAYPKHPLEPAIVSVMKMNPDPVPVNIVACGSTIGNLLRFARGVDLDRSFRMLVEKVGETVHLIRRENSPREKIEGVRGFGHTFPEAYTTWDSSVKRSTSHQRILSYQFGGLDLIVRFEGDGYISSSPIANTVKGQAFDDLESLGITESLSNGTGKLKVSDGGESVPQSSIFDLKTRSIMAREKDHLGEQLPRLWIAQVTQFLLAYHERGLFRDSNIEIKNVKADIAEWQELNQPSLKRLAVLLRLIIDKAHASKDGKLEIVWSNGGALEIRKQLSDAGDVLSEPVRKQWEAWLGSKSRNPEDSEREEELMAAQSDSESDSDYAACDQECGYCGKCIY
;
A
#
# COMPACT_ATOMS: atom_id res chain seq x y z
N MET A 1 5.65 6.29 66.25
CA MET A 1 5.77 6.92 64.92
C MET A 1 6.73 6.10 64.09
N ILE A 2 6.22 5.30 63.16
CA ILE A 2 6.97 4.41 62.28
C ILE A 2 6.90 5.03 60.88
N TYR A 3 8.04 5.46 60.32
CA TYR A 3 8.13 5.90 58.93
C TYR A 3 8.48 4.69 58.05
N GLY A 4 7.53 4.25 57.24
CA GLY A 4 7.69 3.17 56.27
C GLY A 4 8.45 3.63 55.01
N ARG A 5 9.54 2.92 54.68
CA ARG A 5 10.20 2.99 53.36
C ARG A 5 9.32 2.30 52.32
N ARG A 6 8.79 3.04 51.34
CA ARG A 6 8.29 2.45 50.09
C ARG A 6 9.48 2.15 49.18
N GLN A 7 9.83 0.88 49.04
CA GLN A 7 10.70 0.40 47.95
C GLN A 7 9.88 0.45 46.65
N GLY A 8 10.32 1.28 45.70
CA GLY A 8 9.82 1.25 44.33
C GLY A 8 10.31 -0.03 43.64
N ILE A 9 9.38 -0.89 43.25
CA ILE A 9 9.65 -2.07 42.43
C ILE A 9 10.02 -1.55 41.03
N SER A 10 11.30 -1.63 40.67
CA SER A 10 11.75 -1.44 39.30
C SER A 10 11.15 -2.56 38.44
N ARG A 11 10.23 -2.22 37.53
CA ARG A 11 9.81 -3.15 36.48
C ARG A 11 11.03 -3.46 35.62
N ALA A 12 11.57 -4.67 35.79
CA ALA A 12 12.65 -5.18 34.96
C ALA A 12 12.23 -5.11 33.48
N TRP A 13 13.08 -4.47 32.67
CA TRP A 13 12.93 -4.41 31.22
C TRP A 13 13.05 -5.83 30.68
N ARG A 14 11.93 -6.44 30.29
CA ARG A 14 11.95 -7.72 29.59
C ARG A 14 12.24 -7.44 28.12
N PRO A 15 13.32 -8.01 27.54
CA PRO A 15 13.52 -7.92 26.11
C PRO A 15 12.29 -8.49 25.38
N PRO A 16 11.87 -7.90 24.24
CA PRO A 16 10.83 -8.47 23.41
C PRO A 16 11.17 -9.93 23.09
N ALA A 17 10.16 -10.80 23.11
CA ALA A 17 10.35 -12.18 22.69
C ALA A 17 10.95 -12.21 21.27
N PRO A 18 11.92 -13.08 20.98
CA PRO A 18 12.48 -13.21 19.63
C PRO A 18 11.34 -13.55 18.67
N VAL A 19 11.08 -12.68 17.69
CA VAL A 19 10.20 -13.01 16.57
C VAL A 19 10.94 -14.09 15.79
N THR A 20 10.34 -15.27 15.64
CA THR A 20 10.93 -16.31 14.80
C THR A 20 10.77 -15.87 13.35
N PRO A 21 11.86 -15.76 12.56
CA PRO A 21 11.76 -15.36 11.17
C PRO A 21 10.86 -16.35 10.42
N SER A 22 9.93 -15.83 9.61
CA SER A 22 9.11 -16.68 8.75
C SER A 22 10.01 -17.40 7.75
N THR A 23 9.79 -18.71 7.58
CA THR A 23 10.56 -19.51 6.62
C THR A 23 10.30 -19.01 5.21
N ALA A 24 11.37 -18.84 4.42
CA ALA A 24 11.23 -18.43 3.03
C ALA A 24 10.48 -19.50 2.21
N PRO A 25 9.51 -19.10 1.36
CA PRO A 25 8.83 -20.02 0.46
C PRO A 25 9.82 -20.76 -0.47
N PRO A 26 9.49 -21.95 -0.98
CA PRO A 26 10.36 -22.65 -1.91
C PRO A 26 10.57 -21.85 -3.20
N LEU A 27 11.61 -22.20 -3.95
CA LEU A 27 11.96 -21.57 -5.22
C LEU A 27 11.79 -22.56 -6.36
N GLY A 28 11.07 -22.17 -7.42
CA GLY A 28 10.97 -22.96 -8.65
C GLY A 28 12.22 -22.87 -9.52
N ASP A 29 12.29 -23.66 -10.59
CA ASP A 29 13.46 -23.71 -11.49
C ASP A 29 13.81 -22.33 -12.06
N VAL A 30 15.10 -22.07 -12.26
CA VAL A 30 15.58 -20.87 -12.94
C VAL A 30 15.31 -20.96 -14.44
N ILE A 31 14.66 -19.93 -14.97
CA ILE A 31 14.40 -19.74 -16.40
C ILE A 31 15.50 -18.87 -17.01
N GLU A 32 15.86 -17.77 -16.33
CA GLU A 32 16.84 -16.81 -16.84
C GLU A 32 17.57 -16.08 -15.72
N ARG A 33 18.79 -15.63 -16.01
CA ARG A 33 19.61 -14.79 -15.14
C ARG A 33 19.96 -13.50 -15.85
N ILE A 34 19.69 -12.38 -15.20
CA ILE A 34 19.85 -11.04 -15.74
C ILE A 34 20.90 -10.32 -14.91
N THR A 35 21.91 -9.77 -15.58
CA THR A 35 22.93 -8.94 -14.94
C THR A 35 22.61 -7.46 -15.20
N GLN A 36 23.15 -6.57 -14.38
CA GLN A 36 22.99 -5.13 -14.62
C GLN A 36 23.63 -4.71 -15.94
N ASP A 37 24.75 -5.34 -16.31
CA ASP A 37 25.46 -5.07 -17.55
C ASP A 37 24.65 -5.49 -18.79
N SER A 38 23.85 -6.54 -18.70
CA SER A 38 22.96 -6.96 -19.80
C SER A 38 21.78 -6.02 -20.03
N LEU A 39 21.55 -5.06 -19.13
CA LEU A 39 20.46 -4.08 -19.21
C LEU A 39 20.90 -2.71 -19.72
N LYS A 40 22.19 -2.55 -20.09
CA LYS A 40 22.69 -1.27 -20.62
C LYS A 40 21.94 -0.89 -21.89
N SER A 41 21.56 0.38 -21.99
CA SER A 41 20.88 0.93 -23.15
C SER A 41 21.36 2.34 -23.41
N ASP A 42 21.71 2.59 -24.67
CA ASP A 42 22.05 3.91 -25.19
C ASP A 42 20.81 4.65 -25.72
N GLY A 43 19.60 4.18 -25.36
CA GLY A 43 18.33 4.79 -25.74
C GLY A 43 18.19 6.24 -25.26
N GLY A 44 17.10 6.89 -25.70
CA GLY A 44 16.79 8.27 -25.32
C GLY A 44 16.61 8.49 -23.81
N HIS A 45 16.36 9.74 -23.45
CA HIS A 45 15.98 10.11 -22.08
C HIS A 45 14.74 9.32 -21.64
N VAL A 46 14.70 8.93 -20.37
CA VAL A 46 13.54 8.26 -19.76
C VAL A 46 13.17 8.93 -18.44
N GLY A 47 11.88 9.21 -18.26
CA GLY A 47 11.34 9.79 -17.05
C GLY A 47 9.92 9.33 -16.79
N ILE A 48 9.41 9.67 -15.61
CA ILE A 48 7.97 9.55 -15.34
C ILE A 48 7.27 10.75 -15.96
N GLU A 49 6.26 10.48 -16.79
CA GLU A 49 5.47 11.48 -17.48
C GLU A 49 3.98 11.24 -17.27
N ASN A 50 3.16 12.27 -17.48
CA ASN A 50 1.70 12.17 -17.50
C ASN A 50 1.09 11.54 -16.24
N ALA A 51 1.72 11.76 -15.07
CA ALA A 51 1.26 11.18 -13.81
C ALA A 51 -0.09 11.74 -13.36
N LYS A 52 -1.04 10.84 -13.11
CA LYS A 52 -2.41 11.16 -12.68
C LYS A 52 -2.85 10.18 -11.61
N VAL A 53 -3.63 10.66 -10.64
CA VAL A 53 -4.31 9.80 -9.67
C VAL A 53 -5.51 9.19 -10.39
N VAL A 54 -5.58 7.88 -10.42
CA VAL A 54 -6.71 7.16 -11.03
C VAL A 54 -7.62 6.55 -9.97
N ALA A 55 -7.07 6.17 -8.81
CA ALA A 55 -7.89 5.67 -7.72
C ALA A 55 -7.20 5.84 -6.36
N SER A 56 -7.97 5.66 -5.31
CA SER A 56 -7.48 5.50 -3.95
C SER A 56 -8.42 4.60 -3.16
N TYR A 57 -7.95 4.11 -2.02
CA TYR A 57 -8.78 3.43 -1.03
C TYR A 57 -8.17 3.50 0.36
N ASN A 58 -8.99 3.25 1.38
CA ASN A 58 -8.51 3.02 2.75
C ASN A 58 -8.80 1.60 3.18
N TRP A 59 -7.88 1.01 3.95
CA TRP A 59 -8.20 -0.19 4.73
C TRP A 59 -8.92 0.20 6.00
N ILE A 60 -9.94 -0.59 6.39
CA ILE A 60 -10.66 -0.41 7.66
C ILE A 60 -10.22 -1.47 8.66
N SER A 61 -10.10 -1.10 9.94
CA SER A 61 -9.99 -2.08 11.02
C SER A 61 -11.31 -2.88 11.15
N SER A 62 -11.26 -4.15 10.71
CA SER A 62 -12.41 -5.04 10.59
C SER A 62 -11.95 -6.51 10.60
N SER A 63 -12.80 -7.42 11.09
CA SER A 63 -12.50 -8.86 11.13
C SER A 63 -12.50 -9.53 9.75
N SER A 64 -13.08 -8.88 8.74
CA SER A 64 -13.08 -9.28 7.32
C SER A 64 -12.35 -8.23 6.47
N PRO A 65 -11.75 -8.59 5.32
CA PRO A 65 -11.12 -7.62 4.43
C PRO A 65 -12.14 -6.56 3.97
N GLU A 66 -11.89 -5.30 4.30
CA GLU A 66 -12.85 -4.20 4.06
C GLU A 66 -12.13 -2.92 3.69
N ILE A 67 -12.59 -2.26 2.63
CA ILE A 67 -12.03 -1.01 2.12
C ILE A 67 -13.09 0.07 1.88
N ILE A 68 -12.65 1.33 1.95
CA ILE A 68 -13.44 2.51 1.55
C ILE A 68 -12.89 3.04 0.22
N ILE A 69 -13.76 3.28 -0.76
CA ILE A 69 -13.42 3.90 -2.06
C ILE A 69 -14.24 5.20 -2.23
N PRO A 70 -13.63 6.32 -2.68
CA PRO A 70 -12.21 6.51 -2.95
C PRO A 70 -11.33 6.49 -1.69
N GLY A 71 -11.92 6.58 -0.49
CA GLY A 71 -11.15 6.81 0.71
C GLY A 71 -10.48 8.20 0.71
N GLN A 72 -9.73 8.50 1.77
CA GLN A 72 -9.04 9.77 1.99
C GLN A 72 -7.86 9.56 2.95
N PRO A 73 -6.67 10.16 2.71
CA PRO A 73 -5.56 10.12 3.65
C PRO A 73 -5.87 10.94 4.91
N PRO A 74 -5.17 10.71 6.03
CA PRO A 74 -5.39 11.51 7.22
C PRO A 74 -4.85 12.94 7.01
N ARG A 75 -5.56 13.92 7.54
CA ARG A 75 -5.22 15.34 7.42
C ARG A 75 -4.08 15.69 8.36
N TRP A 76 -3.11 16.49 7.91
CA TRP A 76 -2.11 17.10 8.78
C TRP A 76 -2.79 18.00 9.83
N THR A 77 -2.70 17.60 11.10
CA THR A 77 -3.31 18.30 12.25
C THR A 77 -2.29 18.34 13.40
N PRO A 78 -1.23 19.16 13.28
CA PRO A 78 -0.13 19.12 14.22
C PRO A 78 -0.57 19.49 15.63
N LEU A 79 0.01 18.81 16.62
CA LEU A 79 -0.16 19.19 18.02
C LEU A 79 0.51 20.55 18.29
N LYS A 80 -0.05 21.33 19.21
CA LYS A 80 0.52 22.63 19.59
C LYS A 80 1.65 22.43 20.60
N GLY A 81 2.80 23.06 20.35
CA GLY A 81 3.91 23.11 21.29
C GLY A 81 4.70 21.79 21.42
N PRO A 82 5.65 21.71 22.37
CA PRO A 82 6.47 20.52 22.54
C PRO A 82 5.66 19.32 23.04
N ASN A 83 5.70 18.21 22.31
CA ASN A 83 4.95 16.99 22.65
C ASN A 83 5.89 15.79 22.78
N LYS A 84 5.80 15.08 23.92
CA LYS A 84 6.55 13.85 24.17
C LYS A 84 5.69 12.66 23.79
N LEU A 85 6.09 11.91 22.77
CA LEU A 85 5.38 10.71 22.35
C LEU A 85 6.03 9.45 22.92
N PRO A 86 5.26 8.39 23.20
CA PRO A 86 5.82 7.07 23.40
C PRO A 86 6.49 6.58 22.11
N GLY A 87 7.51 5.73 22.25
CA GLY A 87 8.09 5.07 21.08
C GLY A 87 7.14 4.02 20.52
N ASP A 88 7.30 3.71 19.24
CA ASP A 88 6.53 2.66 18.57
C ASP A 88 6.67 1.32 19.33
N ALA A 89 5.52 0.74 19.69
CA ALA A 89 5.45 -0.52 20.45
C ALA A 89 4.49 -1.56 19.82
N GLY A 90 3.87 -1.23 18.69
CA GLY A 90 2.96 -2.09 17.95
C GLY A 90 3.67 -3.14 17.10
N GLU A 91 2.87 -4.07 16.57
CA GLU A 91 3.32 -5.03 15.57
C GLU A 91 3.01 -4.50 14.17
N TYR A 92 4.04 -4.25 13.38
CA TYR A 92 3.88 -3.64 12.06
C TYR A 92 4.23 -4.64 10.97
N TYR A 93 3.39 -4.74 9.95
CA TYR A 93 3.57 -5.66 8.84
C TYR A 93 4.45 -5.07 7.76
N ARG A 94 5.24 -5.91 7.09
CA ARG A 94 6.02 -5.49 5.91
C ARG A 94 5.13 -5.04 4.76
N ASP A 95 3.97 -5.66 4.61
CA ASP A 95 2.95 -5.30 3.63
C ASP A 95 1.55 -5.36 4.26
N VAL A 96 0.98 -4.19 4.55
CA VAL A 96 -0.37 -4.07 5.12
C VAL A 96 -1.42 -4.68 4.19
N ASN A 97 -1.24 -4.61 2.87
CA ASN A 97 -2.21 -5.15 1.92
C ASN A 97 -2.20 -6.67 1.92
N ALA A 98 -1.02 -7.28 1.95
CA ALA A 98 -0.89 -8.73 2.08
C ALA A 98 -1.33 -9.21 3.47
N ALA A 99 -1.11 -8.44 4.53
CA ALA A 99 -1.59 -8.80 5.85
C ALA A 99 -3.13 -8.74 5.95
N ALA A 100 -3.74 -7.73 5.33
CA ALA A 100 -5.18 -7.48 5.34
C ALA A 100 -5.97 -8.38 4.36
N TYR A 101 -5.38 -8.79 3.24
CA TYR A 101 -6.00 -9.74 2.31
C TYR A 101 -4.97 -10.67 1.66
N PRO A 102 -4.47 -11.67 2.41
CA PRO A 102 -3.36 -12.53 1.99
C PRO A 102 -3.53 -13.24 0.66
N LYS A 103 -4.77 -13.66 0.35
CA LYS A 103 -5.05 -14.42 -0.87
C LYS A 103 -4.94 -13.56 -2.12
N HIS A 104 -5.37 -12.30 -2.06
CA HIS A 104 -5.48 -11.42 -3.22
C HIS A 104 -5.04 -9.98 -2.87
N PRO A 105 -3.74 -9.76 -2.58
CA PRO A 105 -3.23 -8.49 -2.04
C PRO A 105 -3.31 -7.30 -3.01
N LEU A 106 -3.56 -7.55 -4.30
CA LEU A 106 -3.71 -6.53 -5.32
C LEU A 106 -5.19 -6.25 -5.67
N GLU A 107 -6.10 -7.15 -5.31
CA GLU A 107 -7.54 -7.05 -5.60
C GLU A 107 -8.15 -5.72 -5.13
N PRO A 108 -7.86 -5.19 -3.92
CA PRO A 108 -8.34 -3.89 -3.49
C PRO A 108 -7.98 -2.75 -4.45
N ALA A 109 -6.76 -2.78 -5.01
CA ALA A 109 -6.32 -1.75 -5.94
C ALA A 109 -7.05 -1.86 -7.28
N ILE A 110 -7.21 -3.08 -7.80
CA ILE A 110 -7.89 -3.33 -9.08
C ILE A 110 -9.38 -2.96 -8.98
N VAL A 111 -10.07 -3.37 -7.93
CA VAL A 111 -11.48 -3.00 -7.68
C VAL A 111 -11.63 -1.48 -7.56
N SER A 112 -10.68 -0.80 -6.91
CA SER A 112 -10.69 0.66 -6.81
C SER A 112 -10.50 1.36 -8.15
N VAL A 113 -9.60 0.85 -9.01
CA VAL A 113 -9.40 1.39 -10.36
C VAL A 113 -10.66 1.24 -11.19
N MET A 114 -11.24 0.03 -11.26
CA MET A 114 -12.46 -0.20 -12.06
C MET A 114 -13.64 0.63 -11.56
N LYS A 115 -13.82 0.74 -10.23
CA LYS A 115 -14.92 1.54 -9.65
C LYS A 115 -14.80 3.03 -9.95
N MET A 116 -13.58 3.58 -9.92
CA MET A 116 -13.35 5.02 -10.11
C MET A 116 -13.11 5.41 -11.57
N ASN A 117 -12.85 4.45 -12.46
CA ASN A 117 -12.60 4.67 -13.88
C ASN A 117 -13.39 3.61 -14.65
N PRO A 118 -14.68 3.85 -14.94
CA PRO A 118 -15.48 2.93 -15.75
C PRO A 118 -14.86 2.70 -17.13
N ASP A 119 -14.29 3.76 -17.71
CA ASP A 119 -13.55 3.69 -18.96
C ASP A 119 -12.12 3.19 -18.74
N PRO A 120 -11.66 2.20 -19.53
CA PRO A 120 -10.31 1.68 -19.42
C PRO A 120 -9.24 2.70 -19.79
N VAL A 121 -8.12 2.65 -19.06
CA VAL A 121 -6.86 3.29 -19.47
C VAL A 121 -5.91 2.22 -20.03
N PRO A 122 -4.96 2.58 -20.92
CA PRO A 122 -3.94 1.61 -21.34
C PRO A 122 -3.08 1.24 -20.13
N VAL A 123 -2.78 -0.05 -19.95
CA VAL A 123 -1.95 -0.53 -18.85
C VAL A 123 -1.05 -1.66 -19.32
N ASN A 124 0.26 -1.45 -19.29
CA ASN A 124 1.22 -2.53 -19.50
C ASN A 124 1.60 -3.21 -18.18
N ILE A 125 1.77 -2.43 -17.10
CA ILE A 125 2.19 -2.96 -15.80
C ILE A 125 1.33 -2.40 -14.67
N VAL A 126 0.87 -3.28 -13.78
CA VAL A 126 0.33 -2.92 -12.46
C VAL A 126 1.34 -3.32 -11.39
N ALA A 127 1.71 -2.39 -10.53
CA ALA A 127 2.72 -2.62 -9.49
C ALA A 127 2.42 -1.83 -8.21
N CYS A 128 3.26 -2.01 -7.20
CA CYS A 128 3.31 -1.09 -6.07
C CYS A 128 4.67 -0.37 -6.02
N GLY A 129 4.74 0.73 -5.28
CA GLY A 129 5.97 1.51 -5.16
C GLY A 129 7.16 0.67 -4.67
N SER A 130 6.90 -0.36 -3.84
CA SER A 130 7.94 -1.27 -3.36
C SER A 130 8.45 -2.22 -4.44
N THR A 131 7.60 -2.74 -5.33
CA THR A 131 8.06 -3.66 -6.39
C THR A 131 8.88 -2.91 -7.44
N ILE A 132 8.42 -1.74 -7.87
CA ILE A 132 9.21 -0.85 -8.74
C ILE A 132 10.50 -0.40 -8.03
N GLY A 133 10.43 -0.04 -6.75
CA GLY A 133 11.59 0.37 -5.96
C GLY A 133 12.65 -0.72 -5.83
N ASN A 134 12.24 -1.99 -5.68
CA ASN A 134 13.15 -3.13 -5.64
C ASN A 134 13.84 -3.37 -7.00
N LEU A 135 13.10 -3.29 -8.11
CA LEU A 135 13.69 -3.39 -9.46
C LEU A 135 14.62 -2.21 -9.76
N LEU A 136 14.26 -1.00 -9.32
CA LEU A 136 15.11 0.19 -9.43
C LEU A 136 16.39 0.03 -8.58
N ARG A 137 16.30 -0.52 -7.37
CA ARG A 137 17.46 -0.85 -6.53
C ARG A 137 18.43 -1.76 -7.28
N PHE A 138 17.92 -2.83 -7.90
CA PHE A 138 18.73 -3.71 -8.73
C PHE A 138 19.34 -2.97 -9.92
N ALA A 139 18.58 -2.16 -10.65
CA ALA A 139 19.08 -1.42 -11.82
C ALA A 139 20.19 -0.39 -11.47
N ARG A 140 20.12 0.18 -10.26
CA ARG A 140 21.11 1.12 -9.70
C ARG A 140 22.34 0.43 -9.14
N GLY A 141 22.26 -0.84 -8.75
CA GLY A 141 23.35 -1.56 -8.10
C GLY A 141 23.68 -1.05 -6.70
N VAL A 142 22.66 -0.65 -5.95
CA VAL A 142 22.79 -0.21 -4.55
C VAL A 142 22.13 -1.22 -3.61
N ASP A 143 22.45 -1.15 -2.30
CA ASP A 143 21.81 -1.97 -1.27
C ASP A 143 21.79 -3.48 -1.62
N LEU A 144 22.95 -3.99 -2.07
CA LEU A 144 23.14 -5.33 -2.64
C LEU A 144 22.88 -6.47 -1.64
N ASP A 145 22.86 -6.15 -0.35
CA ASP A 145 22.53 -7.04 0.76
C ASP A 145 21.01 -7.24 0.93
N ARG A 146 20.18 -6.38 0.33
CA ARG A 146 18.72 -6.41 0.46
C ARG A 146 18.06 -7.25 -0.63
N SER A 147 18.02 -8.55 -0.36
CA SER A 147 17.29 -9.52 -1.19
C SER A 147 15.81 -9.17 -1.30
N PHE A 148 15.19 -9.53 -2.42
CA PHE A 148 13.74 -9.43 -2.60
C PHE A 148 13.21 -10.54 -3.49
N ARG A 149 11.92 -10.82 -3.32
CA ARG A 149 11.14 -11.68 -4.21
C ARG A 149 9.88 -10.96 -4.62
N MET A 150 9.43 -11.23 -5.84
CA MET A 150 8.13 -10.77 -6.31
C MET A 150 7.55 -11.76 -7.30
N LEU A 151 6.22 -11.87 -7.31
CA LEU A 151 5.49 -12.62 -8.31
C LEU A 151 5.22 -11.72 -9.53
N VAL A 152 5.18 -12.37 -10.69
CA VAL A 152 4.76 -11.78 -11.95
C VAL A 152 3.56 -12.58 -12.43
N GLU A 153 2.45 -11.90 -12.72
CA GLU A 153 1.24 -12.56 -13.22
C GLU A 153 0.61 -11.77 -14.36
N LYS A 154 0.35 -12.45 -15.47
CA LYS A 154 -0.32 -11.89 -16.65
C LYS A 154 -1.85 -12.03 -16.51
N VAL A 155 -2.55 -10.93 -16.77
CA VAL A 155 -4.02 -10.85 -16.85
C VAL A 155 -4.36 -10.02 -18.10
N GLY A 156 -5.04 -10.62 -19.07
CA GLY A 156 -5.08 -10.04 -20.42
C GLY A 156 -3.67 -9.85 -20.97
N GLU A 157 -3.34 -8.68 -21.51
CA GLU A 157 -1.97 -8.31 -21.92
C GLU A 157 -1.20 -7.51 -20.86
N THR A 158 -1.75 -7.37 -19.65
CA THR A 158 -1.17 -6.58 -18.57
C THR A 158 -0.42 -7.45 -17.58
N VAL A 159 0.77 -7.01 -17.17
CA VAL A 159 1.63 -7.71 -16.21
C VAL A 159 1.49 -7.12 -14.81
N HIS A 160 1.28 -7.97 -13.81
CA HIS A 160 1.10 -7.58 -12.41
C HIS A 160 2.33 -7.97 -11.60
N LEU A 161 2.91 -7.02 -10.87
CA LEU A 161 4.07 -7.23 -9.99
C LEU A 161 3.64 -7.22 -8.53
N ILE A 162 3.68 -8.38 -7.88
CA ILE A 162 3.19 -8.57 -6.51
C ILE A 162 4.37 -8.86 -5.58
N ARG A 163 4.39 -8.23 -4.41
CA ARG A 163 5.41 -8.52 -3.39
C ARG A 163 5.29 -9.97 -2.92
N ARG A 164 6.42 -10.66 -2.74
CA ARG A 164 6.46 -11.99 -2.11
C ARG A 164 7.38 -11.95 -0.89
N GLU A 165 6.78 -11.57 0.23
CA GLU A 165 7.42 -11.71 1.55
C GLU A 165 7.40 -13.19 1.98
N ASN A 166 8.11 -13.54 3.06
CA ASN A 166 8.13 -14.92 3.53
C ASN A 166 6.77 -15.36 4.11
N SER A 167 6.01 -14.39 4.61
CA SER A 167 4.62 -14.55 5.04
C SER A 167 3.83 -13.29 4.70
N PRO A 168 2.55 -13.40 4.32
CA PRO A 168 1.67 -12.23 4.18
C PRO A 168 1.58 -11.39 5.46
N ARG A 169 1.81 -12.03 6.62
CA ARG A 169 1.83 -11.40 7.94
C ARG A 169 3.25 -11.25 8.51
N GLU A 170 4.26 -11.21 7.64
CA GLU A 170 5.63 -10.95 8.06
C GLU A 170 5.73 -9.57 8.73
N LYS A 171 6.27 -9.56 9.95
CA LYS A 171 6.41 -8.36 10.78
C LYS A 171 7.77 -7.70 10.55
N ILE A 172 7.82 -6.40 10.75
CA ILE A 172 9.07 -5.65 10.83
C ILE A 172 9.70 -5.96 12.20
N GLU A 173 10.89 -6.55 12.18
CA GLU A 173 11.60 -6.91 13.41
C GLU A 173 12.21 -5.67 14.09
N GLY A 174 12.11 -5.62 15.41
CA GLY A 174 12.82 -4.61 16.21
C GLY A 174 12.41 -3.18 15.91
N VAL A 175 11.13 -2.95 15.61
CA VAL A 175 10.60 -1.59 15.38
C VAL A 175 10.94 -0.71 16.56
N ARG A 176 11.68 0.36 16.25
CA ARG A 176 12.13 1.38 17.18
C ARG A 176 12.01 2.71 16.48
N GLY A 177 11.55 3.72 17.20
CA GLY A 177 11.37 5.05 16.66
C GLY A 177 9.96 5.56 16.94
N PHE A 178 9.51 6.43 16.06
CA PHE A 178 8.25 7.15 16.17
C PHE A 178 7.55 7.23 14.81
N GLY A 179 7.85 6.28 13.91
CA GLY A 179 7.38 6.28 12.53
C GLY A 179 5.89 6.00 12.40
N HIS A 180 5.27 5.45 13.45
CA HIS A 180 3.84 5.16 13.49
C HIS A 180 3.11 6.04 14.53
N THR A 181 3.67 6.15 15.72
CA THR A 181 3.11 6.98 16.80
C THR A 181 3.06 8.48 16.47
N PHE A 182 4.06 9.00 15.73
CA PHE A 182 4.05 10.40 15.31
C PHE A 182 2.93 10.72 14.30
N PRO A 183 2.79 10.02 13.16
CA PRO A 183 1.70 10.31 12.23
C PRO A 183 0.33 10.11 12.88
N GLU A 184 0.13 9.10 13.73
CA GLU A 184 -1.12 8.92 14.47
C GLU A 184 -1.46 10.11 15.36
N ALA A 185 -0.47 10.71 16.02
CA ALA A 185 -0.66 11.86 16.91
C ALA A 185 -0.81 13.20 16.16
N TYR A 186 -0.16 13.35 15.01
CA TYR A 186 -0.06 14.60 14.24
C TYR A 186 -0.96 14.65 13.00
N THR A 187 -1.73 13.61 12.75
CA THR A 187 -2.75 13.58 11.69
C THR A 187 -4.11 13.19 12.25
N THR A 188 -5.18 13.50 11.51
CA THR A 188 -6.55 13.15 11.89
C THR A 188 -7.29 12.58 10.69
N TRP A 189 -7.91 11.41 10.85
CA TRP A 189 -8.86 10.88 9.89
C TRP A 189 -10.16 11.68 9.89
N ASP A 190 -10.62 12.09 8.72
CA ASP A 190 -11.91 12.75 8.59
C ASP A 190 -13.07 11.79 8.89
N SER A 191 -14.23 12.34 9.24
CA SER A 191 -15.39 11.58 9.73
C SER A 191 -15.84 10.45 8.79
N SER A 192 -15.76 10.66 7.47
CA SER A 192 -16.12 9.69 6.43
C SER A 192 -15.16 8.50 6.32
N VAL A 193 -13.95 8.60 6.91
CA VAL A 193 -12.90 7.57 6.86
C VAL A 193 -12.30 7.29 8.24
N LYS A 194 -13.00 7.64 9.32
CA LYS A 194 -12.47 7.63 10.71
C LYS A 194 -11.93 6.29 11.19
N ARG A 195 -12.43 5.18 10.65
CA ARG A 195 -12.04 3.80 11.01
C ARG A 195 -10.85 3.26 10.19
N SER A 196 -10.19 4.12 9.41
CA SER A 196 -9.10 3.72 8.52
C SER A 196 -7.84 3.36 9.29
N THR A 197 -7.11 2.38 8.78
CA THR A 197 -5.78 1.98 9.30
C THR A 197 -4.65 2.37 8.35
N SER A 198 -4.92 2.46 7.04
CA SER A 198 -3.98 2.99 6.05
C SER A 198 -4.71 3.60 4.86
N HIS A 199 -4.02 4.43 4.09
CA HIS A 199 -4.52 5.03 2.86
C HIS A 199 -3.61 4.68 1.68
N GLN A 200 -4.20 4.09 0.65
CA GLN A 200 -3.51 3.65 -0.55
C GLN A 200 -3.94 4.54 -1.72
N ARG A 201 -2.96 5.02 -2.48
CA ARG A 201 -3.15 5.84 -3.69
C ARG A 201 -2.65 5.07 -4.90
N ILE A 202 -3.31 5.27 -6.03
CA ILE A 202 -3.03 4.57 -7.28
C ILE A 202 -2.83 5.61 -8.36
N LEU A 203 -1.61 5.65 -8.90
CA LEU A 203 -1.25 6.53 -10.00
C LEU A 203 -1.24 5.77 -11.31
N SER A 204 -1.67 6.43 -12.38
CA SER A 204 -1.33 6.06 -13.76
C SER A 204 -0.28 7.02 -14.26
N TYR A 205 0.81 6.52 -14.84
CA TYR A 205 1.84 7.33 -15.47
C TYR A 205 2.59 6.55 -16.55
N GLN A 206 3.31 7.28 -17.41
CA GLN A 206 4.17 6.70 -18.43
C GLN A 206 5.61 6.67 -17.96
N PHE A 207 6.30 5.56 -18.23
CA PHE A 207 7.73 5.43 -17.97
C PHE A 207 8.38 4.54 -19.01
N GLY A 208 9.40 5.05 -19.71
CA GLY A 208 10.12 4.29 -20.73
C GLY A 208 9.19 3.75 -21.84
N GLY A 209 8.18 4.52 -22.24
CA GLY A 209 7.21 4.10 -23.26
C GLY A 209 6.27 2.97 -22.82
N LEU A 210 6.16 2.71 -21.52
CA LEU A 210 5.18 1.81 -20.93
C LEU A 210 4.17 2.60 -20.10
N ASP A 211 2.90 2.20 -20.14
CA ASP A 211 1.85 2.71 -19.25
C ASP A 211 1.82 1.88 -17.96
N LEU A 212 2.04 2.54 -16.83
CA LEU A 212 2.12 1.93 -15.50
C LEU A 212 0.97 2.40 -14.61
N ILE A 213 0.36 1.45 -13.90
CA ILE A 213 -0.45 1.71 -12.71
C ILE A 213 0.37 1.34 -11.47
N VAL A 214 0.60 2.30 -10.57
CA VAL A 214 1.42 2.11 -9.37
C VAL A 214 0.68 2.51 -8.11
N ARG A 215 0.49 1.55 -7.21
CA ARG A 215 -0.03 1.77 -5.86
C ARG A 215 1.08 2.19 -4.89
N PHE A 216 0.81 3.18 -4.06
CA PHE A 216 1.65 3.51 -2.90
C PHE A 216 0.80 3.93 -1.70
N GLU A 217 1.39 3.88 -0.51
CA GLU A 217 0.75 4.36 0.72
C GLU A 217 1.07 5.85 0.94
N GLY A 218 0.05 6.66 1.20
CA GLY A 218 0.21 8.08 1.52
C GLY A 218 0.11 8.32 3.01
N ASP A 219 1.12 8.94 3.61
CA ASP A 219 1.19 9.17 5.07
C ASP A 219 0.18 10.24 5.55
N GLY A 220 -0.27 11.12 4.63
CA GLY A 220 -1.27 12.13 4.92
C GLY A 220 -1.36 13.20 3.84
N TYR A 221 -2.15 14.23 4.10
CA TYR A 221 -2.23 15.41 3.23
C TYR A 221 -2.27 16.73 4.00
N ILE A 222 -1.79 17.79 3.36
CA ILE A 222 -1.86 19.16 3.87
C ILE A 222 -3.06 19.86 3.21
N SER A 223 -4.06 20.24 4.01
CA SER A 223 -5.21 20.99 3.52
C SER A 223 -4.81 22.41 3.11
N SER A 224 -5.33 22.88 1.97
CA SER A 224 -5.19 24.27 1.51
C SER A 224 -6.11 25.25 2.24
N SER A 225 -7.15 24.75 2.92
CA SER A 225 -8.03 25.57 3.74
C SER A 225 -7.38 25.84 5.10
N PRO A 226 -7.43 27.08 5.61
CA PRO A 226 -6.86 27.41 6.92
C PRO A 226 -7.42 26.44 7.95
N ILE A 227 -6.53 25.90 8.79
CA ILE A 227 -6.83 24.98 9.87
C ILE A 227 -8.01 25.58 10.66
N ALA A 228 -9.24 25.13 10.38
CA ALA A 228 -10.34 25.39 11.28
C ALA A 228 -9.88 24.79 12.59
N ASN A 229 -9.65 25.66 13.58
CA ASN A 229 -9.24 25.28 14.93
C ASN A 229 -10.31 24.33 15.47
N THR A 230 -10.14 23.04 15.19
CA THR A 230 -10.79 21.99 15.96
C THR A 230 -10.00 22.00 17.25
N VAL A 231 -10.39 22.90 18.15
CA VAL A 231 -9.84 22.99 19.49
C VAL A 231 -9.99 21.60 20.08
N LYS A 232 -8.89 20.86 20.23
CA LYS A 232 -8.83 19.76 21.19
C LYS A 232 -9.08 20.42 22.54
N GLY A 233 -10.34 20.43 22.97
CA GLY A 233 -10.70 20.70 24.35
C GLY A 233 -9.90 19.75 25.23
N GLN A 234 -9.31 20.26 26.30
CA GLN A 234 -8.51 19.49 27.23
C GLN A 234 -9.27 18.24 27.68
N ALA A 235 -8.82 17.08 27.24
CA ALA A 235 -9.13 15.79 27.82
C ALA A 235 -7.83 15.00 27.90
N PHE A 236 -7.03 15.32 28.92
CA PHE A 236 -5.93 14.47 29.39
C PHE A 236 -6.50 13.32 30.25
N ASP A 237 -7.55 12.64 29.75
CA ASP A 237 -8.22 11.54 30.49
C ASP A 237 -8.59 10.33 29.64
N ASP A 238 -8.12 10.24 28.38
CA ASP A 238 -8.24 9.02 27.54
C ASP A 238 -6.86 8.47 27.13
N LEU A 239 -5.89 8.50 28.05
CA LEU A 239 -4.59 7.86 27.87
C LEU A 239 -4.66 6.32 28.04
N GLU A 240 -5.83 5.76 28.30
CA GLU A 240 -6.07 4.31 28.43
C GLU A 240 -6.41 3.59 27.11
N SER A 241 -6.50 4.29 25.97
CA SER A 241 -6.70 3.64 24.65
C SER A 241 -5.41 3.28 23.92
N LEU A 242 -4.24 3.36 24.57
CA LEU A 242 -2.91 2.98 24.02
C LEU A 242 -2.76 1.47 23.73
N GLY A 243 -3.86 0.73 23.73
CA GLY A 243 -3.95 -0.70 23.44
C GLY A 243 -5.03 -1.00 22.42
N ILE A 244 -5.14 -0.22 21.33
CA ILE A 244 -5.84 -0.71 20.15
C ILE A 244 -5.01 -1.89 19.62
N THR A 245 -5.33 -3.09 20.08
CA THR A 245 -5.13 -4.29 19.28
C THR A 245 -5.91 -4.04 18.00
N GLU A 246 -5.23 -3.63 16.93
CA GLU A 246 -5.82 -3.55 15.60
C GLU A 246 -6.47 -4.90 15.32
N SER A 247 -7.80 -4.96 15.32
CA SER A 247 -8.52 -6.13 14.84
C SER A 247 -8.37 -6.15 13.34
N LEU A 248 -7.23 -6.66 12.88
CA LEU A 248 -6.98 -6.91 11.47
C LEU A 248 -7.87 -8.04 11.01
N SER A 249 -8.17 -8.03 9.71
CA SER A 249 -8.96 -9.09 9.14
C SER A 249 -8.30 -10.43 9.40
N ASN A 250 -9.10 -11.47 9.65
CA ASN A 250 -8.58 -12.83 9.69
C ASN A 250 -8.15 -13.33 8.29
N GLY A 251 -8.21 -12.47 7.25
CA GLY A 251 -7.92 -12.81 5.86
C GLY A 251 -8.97 -13.74 5.22
N THR A 252 -10.04 -14.03 5.95
CA THR A 252 -11.12 -14.94 5.54
C THR A 252 -12.34 -14.15 5.09
N GLY A 253 -12.87 -14.46 3.90
CA GLY A 253 -14.07 -13.84 3.34
C GLY A 253 -13.79 -13.08 2.05
N LYS A 254 -14.86 -12.62 1.40
CA LYS A 254 -14.79 -11.74 0.23
C LYS A 254 -14.42 -10.31 0.66
N LEU A 255 -13.72 -9.58 -0.20
CA LEU A 255 -13.44 -8.17 0.00
C LEU A 255 -14.75 -7.36 0.07
N LYS A 256 -14.96 -6.65 1.16
CA LYS A 256 -16.07 -5.71 1.32
C LYS A 256 -15.65 -4.32 0.89
N VAL A 257 -16.55 -3.63 0.18
CA VAL A 257 -16.32 -2.30 -0.36
C VAL A 257 -17.44 -1.38 0.10
N SER A 258 -17.07 -0.23 0.66
CA SER A 258 -18.00 0.84 1.02
C SER A 258 -17.60 2.16 0.39
N ASP A 259 -18.57 3.06 0.19
CA ASP A 259 -18.32 4.41 -0.29
C ASP A 259 -17.94 5.36 0.85
N GLY A 260 -16.98 6.24 0.60
CA GLY A 260 -16.55 7.25 1.56
C GLY A 260 -15.22 7.91 1.20
N GLY A 261 -14.83 8.91 1.98
CA GLY A 261 -13.67 9.74 1.67
C GLY A 261 -13.86 10.63 0.44
N GLU A 262 -12.79 11.27 0.00
CA GLU A 262 -12.79 12.26 -1.07
C GLU A 262 -11.48 12.23 -1.84
N SER A 263 -11.53 12.61 -3.12
CA SER A 263 -10.33 12.73 -3.95
C SER A 263 -9.48 13.92 -3.49
N VAL A 264 -8.30 13.60 -2.95
CA VAL A 264 -7.31 14.60 -2.51
C VAL A 264 -6.30 14.86 -3.63
N PRO A 265 -5.96 16.12 -3.97
CA PRO A 265 -4.96 16.42 -4.98
C PRO A 265 -3.59 15.85 -4.66
N GLN A 266 -2.92 15.25 -5.66
CA GLN A 266 -1.60 14.65 -5.49
C GLN A 266 -0.55 15.61 -4.92
N SER A 267 -0.62 16.89 -5.29
CA SER A 267 0.30 17.94 -4.82
C SER A 267 0.22 18.27 -3.32
N SER A 268 -0.85 17.81 -2.65
CA SER A 268 -1.07 18.01 -1.21
C SER A 268 -0.67 16.81 -0.36
N ILE A 269 -0.41 15.65 -0.99
CA ILE A 269 0.03 14.44 -0.31
C ILE A 269 1.45 14.61 0.18
N PHE A 270 1.73 14.15 1.40
CA PHE A 270 3.09 14.11 1.94
C PHE A 270 3.56 12.70 2.26
N ASP A 271 4.87 12.51 2.19
CA ASP A 271 5.58 11.38 2.81
C ASP A 271 6.30 11.91 4.06
N LEU A 272 6.19 11.15 5.14
CA LEU A 272 6.62 11.54 6.47
C LEU A 272 7.75 10.64 6.95
N LYS A 273 8.77 11.26 7.55
CA LYS A 273 9.85 10.54 8.24
C LYS A 273 10.15 11.19 9.58
N THR A 274 10.37 10.35 10.59
CA THR A 274 10.88 10.79 11.88
C THR A 274 12.37 10.47 12.01
N ARG A 275 13.15 11.36 12.62
CA ARG A 275 14.58 11.16 12.88
C ARG A 275 14.97 11.69 14.26
N SER A 276 16.00 11.08 14.86
CA SER A 276 16.65 11.69 16.03
C SER A 276 17.33 12.99 15.62
N ILE A 277 17.30 14.01 16.48
CA ILE A 277 18.05 15.26 16.26
C ILE A 277 19.56 15.03 16.10
N MET A 278 20.08 13.93 16.66
CA MET A 278 21.49 13.52 16.48
C MET A 278 21.83 13.15 15.03
N ALA A 279 20.84 12.86 14.20
CA ALA A 279 21.03 12.50 12.80
C ALA A 279 20.79 13.68 11.86
N ARG A 280 20.63 14.92 12.35
CA ARG A 280 20.20 16.07 11.53
C ARG A 280 21.13 16.39 10.35
N GLU A 281 22.43 16.15 10.52
CA GLU A 281 23.44 16.37 9.47
C GLU A 281 23.46 15.28 8.38
N LYS A 282 22.68 14.21 8.51
CA LYS A 282 22.59 13.16 7.48
C LYS A 282 21.62 13.57 6.38
N ASP A 283 21.91 13.15 5.15
CA ASP A 283 21.03 13.34 4.01
C ASP A 283 19.84 12.37 4.03
N HIS A 284 18.79 12.75 4.77
CA HIS A 284 17.55 11.97 4.82
C HIS A 284 16.72 12.10 3.55
N LEU A 285 16.83 13.22 2.82
CA LEU A 285 16.04 13.44 1.62
C LEU A 285 16.56 12.55 0.48
N GLY A 286 17.87 12.55 0.24
CA GLY A 286 18.51 11.74 -0.81
C GLY A 286 18.21 10.25 -0.70
N GLU A 287 18.12 9.71 0.53
CA GLU A 287 17.68 8.34 0.80
C GLU A 287 16.24 8.06 0.35
N GLN A 288 15.36 9.07 0.36
CA GLN A 288 13.94 8.95 0.01
C GLN A 288 13.64 9.35 -1.45
N LEU A 289 14.50 10.11 -2.13
CA LEU A 289 14.26 10.59 -3.50
C LEU A 289 13.80 9.49 -4.48
N PRO A 290 14.37 8.26 -4.50
CA PRO A 290 13.87 7.20 -5.37
C PRO A 290 12.41 6.81 -5.07
N ARG A 291 12.03 6.74 -3.80
CA ARG A 291 10.66 6.42 -3.37
C ARG A 291 9.70 7.55 -3.73
N LEU A 292 10.10 8.80 -3.48
CA LEU A 292 9.31 9.98 -3.79
C LEU A 292 9.12 10.16 -5.30
N TRP A 293 10.15 9.83 -6.10
CA TRP A 293 10.07 9.79 -7.56
C TRP A 293 9.06 8.73 -8.03
N ILE A 294 9.07 7.50 -7.50
CA ILE A 294 8.08 6.48 -7.88
C ILE A 294 6.66 6.91 -7.49
N ALA A 295 6.50 7.44 -6.28
CA ALA A 295 5.19 7.83 -5.75
C ALA A 295 4.71 9.21 -6.25
N GLN A 296 5.55 9.96 -6.98
CA GLN A 296 5.30 11.35 -7.39
C GLN A 296 4.77 12.21 -6.23
N VAL A 297 5.38 12.07 -5.04
CA VAL A 297 5.02 12.82 -3.83
C VAL A 297 6.02 13.96 -3.66
N THR A 298 5.51 15.20 -3.72
CA THR A 298 6.38 16.38 -3.69
C THR A 298 6.45 17.04 -2.31
N GLN A 299 5.54 16.75 -1.38
CA GLN A 299 5.65 17.24 -0.01
C GLN A 299 6.41 16.21 0.84
N PHE A 300 7.57 16.59 1.36
CA PHE A 300 8.36 15.75 2.25
C PHE A 300 8.37 16.35 3.65
N LEU A 301 7.83 15.61 4.61
CA LEU A 301 7.75 16.01 6.01
C LEU A 301 8.80 15.26 6.83
N LEU A 302 9.73 16.01 7.42
CA LEU A 302 10.79 15.48 8.26
C LEU A 302 10.67 16.03 9.68
N ALA A 303 10.33 15.15 10.62
CA ALA A 303 10.14 15.50 12.02
C ALA A 303 11.31 15.01 12.88
N TYR A 304 12.09 15.93 13.43
CA TYR A 304 13.18 15.60 14.34
C TYR A 304 12.72 15.56 15.80
N HIS A 305 13.21 14.57 16.55
CA HIS A 305 12.90 14.42 17.97
C HIS A 305 14.14 14.29 18.86
N GLU A 306 13.98 14.72 20.11
CA GLU A 306 14.95 14.45 21.17
C GLU A 306 14.39 13.36 22.10
N ARG A 307 14.80 12.11 21.86
CA ARG A 307 14.31 10.91 22.57
C ARG A 307 12.77 10.81 22.61
N GLY A 308 12.07 11.20 21.54
CA GLY A 308 10.60 11.25 21.45
C GLY A 308 9.96 12.58 21.81
N LEU A 309 10.73 13.61 22.18
CA LEU A 309 10.22 14.98 22.31
C LEU A 309 10.25 15.68 20.95
N PHE A 310 9.08 15.95 20.39
CA PHE A 310 8.92 16.70 19.16
C PHE A 310 8.65 18.16 19.48
N ARG A 311 9.26 19.07 18.70
CA ARG A 311 9.08 20.51 18.81
C ARG A 311 8.71 21.04 17.43
N ASP A 312 7.84 22.03 17.38
CA ASP A 312 7.39 22.63 16.12
C ASP A 312 8.56 23.16 15.28
N SER A 313 9.58 23.73 15.93
CA SER A 313 10.82 24.21 15.29
C SER A 313 11.69 23.11 14.66
N ASN A 314 11.36 21.85 14.88
CA ASN A 314 12.10 20.67 14.42
C ASN A 314 11.27 19.84 13.42
N ILE A 315 10.11 20.33 13.00
CA ILE A 315 9.28 19.71 11.96
C ILE A 315 9.45 20.55 10.69
N GLU A 316 10.00 19.93 9.66
CA GLU A 316 10.28 20.57 8.38
C GLU A 316 9.34 20.00 7.32
N ILE A 317 8.61 20.86 6.60
CA ILE A 317 7.84 20.47 5.41
C ILE A 317 8.52 21.14 4.22
N LYS A 318 8.99 20.33 3.28
CA LYS A 318 9.70 20.79 2.09
C LYS A 318 8.96 20.34 0.84
N ASN A 319 8.78 21.24 -0.12
CA ASN A 319 8.39 20.85 -1.46
C ASN A 319 9.65 20.45 -2.23
N VAL A 320 9.77 19.16 -2.53
CA VAL A 320 10.98 18.54 -3.11
C VAL A 320 10.82 18.22 -4.60
N LYS A 321 9.91 18.91 -5.30
CA LYS A 321 9.67 18.72 -6.73
C LYS A 321 10.95 18.91 -7.57
N ALA A 322 11.75 19.92 -7.23
CA ALA A 322 13.00 20.20 -7.92
C ALA A 322 14.04 19.09 -7.67
N ASP A 323 14.17 18.62 -6.43
CA ASP A 323 15.08 17.54 -6.06
C ASP A 323 14.73 16.21 -6.77
N ILE A 324 13.43 15.92 -6.92
CA ILE A 324 12.96 14.74 -7.67
C ILE A 324 13.34 14.84 -9.15
N ALA A 325 13.18 16.02 -9.76
CA ALA A 325 13.54 16.24 -11.15
C ALA A 325 15.05 16.12 -11.36
N GLU A 326 15.86 16.75 -10.50
CA GLU A 326 17.31 16.62 -10.52
C GLU A 326 17.76 15.16 -10.32
N TRP A 327 17.15 14.45 -9.37
CA TRP A 327 17.44 13.03 -9.14
C TRP A 327 17.17 12.19 -10.40
N GLN A 328 16.08 12.46 -11.12
CA GLN A 328 15.78 11.76 -12.37
C GLN A 328 16.87 12.00 -13.43
N GLU A 329 17.36 13.23 -13.58
CA GLU A 329 18.42 13.55 -14.53
C GLU A 329 19.75 12.89 -14.15
N LEU A 330 20.12 12.93 -12.87
CA LEU A 330 21.35 12.30 -12.38
C LEU A 330 21.31 10.76 -12.47
N ASN A 331 20.14 10.15 -12.46
CA ASN A 331 19.97 8.69 -12.47
C ASN A 331 19.61 8.10 -13.85
N GLN A 332 19.68 8.88 -14.93
CA GLN A 332 19.33 8.43 -16.29
C GLN A 332 19.91 7.05 -16.69
N PRO A 333 21.20 6.73 -16.46
CA PRO A 333 21.72 5.40 -16.81
C PRO A 333 20.99 4.25 -16.10
N SER A 334 20.63 4.45 -14.83
CA SER A 334 19.91 3.45 -14.03
C SER A 334 18.43 3.35 -14.44
N LEU A 335 17.81 4.48 -14.78
CA LEU A 335 16.43 4.52 -15.25
C LEU A 335 16.27 3.83 -16.62
N LYS A 336 17.25 4.00 -17.52
CA LYS A 336 17.27 3.26 -18.80
C LYS A 336 17.35 1.75 -18.58
N ARG A 337 18.20 1.29 -17.65
CA ARG A 337 18.26 -0.14 -17.27
C ARG A 337 16.93 -0.63 -16.69
N LEU A 338 16.27 0.17 -15.85
CA LEU A 338 14.95 -0.17 -15.33
C LEU A 338 13.94 -0.32 -16.47
N ALA A 339 13.92 0.60 -17.44
CA ALA A 339 13.01 0.51 -18.58
C ALA A 339 13.27 -0.75 -19.44
N VAL A 340 14.52 -1.14 -19.66
CA VAL A 340 14.86 -2.40 -20.34
C VAL A 340 14.38 -3.60 -19.52
N LEU A 341 14.64 -3.59 -18.21
CA LEU A 341 14.24 -4.67 -17.31
C LEU A 341 12.72 -4.88 -17.28
N LEU A 342 11.95 -3.80 -17.23
CA LEU A 342 10.48 -3.89 -17.25
C LEU A 342 9.97 -4.52 -18.54
N ARG A 343 10.51 -4.13 -19.71
CA ARG A 343 10.15 -4.75 -20.99
C ARG A 343 10.52 -6.23 -21.05
N LEU A 344 11.71 -6.58 -20.56
CA LEU A 344 12.13 -7.98 -20.48
C LEU A 344 11.17 -8.80 -19.61
N ILE A 345 10.77 -8.27 -18.45
CA ILE A 345 9.78 -8.93 -17.57
C ILE A 345 8.46 -9.14 -18.32
N ILE A 346 7.99 -8.14 -19.08
CA ILE A 346 6.80 -8.28 -19.94
C ILE A 346 7.01 -9.41 -20.96
N ASP A 347 8.09 -9.37 -21.74
CA ASP A 347 8.36 -10.37 -22.78
C ASP A 347 8.38 -11.80 -22.20
N LYS A 348 8.97 -11.97 -21.01
CA LYS A 348 9.02 -13.27 -20.34
C LYS A 348 7.67 -13.70 -19.78
N ALA A 349 6.88 -12.77 -19.25
CA ALA A 349 5.52 -13.08 -18.81
C ALA A 349 4.63 -13.50 -19.98
N HIS A 350 4.74 -12.84 -21.14
CA HIS A 350 3.98 -13.19 -22.35
C HIS A 350 4.45 -14.52 -22.98
N ALA A 351 5.74 -14.84 -22.87
CA ALA A 351 6.28 -16.12 -23.33
C ALA A 351 5.99 -17.29 -22.37
N SER A 352 5.58 -17.03 -21.13
CA SER A 352 5.21 -18.08 -20.18
C SER A 352 3.88 -18.71 -20.56
N LYS A 353 3.77 -20.04 -20.41
CA LYS A 353 2.55 -20.80 -20.76
C LYS A 353 1.33 -20.42 -19.91
N ASP A 354 1.56 -20.15 -18.63
CA ASP A 354 0.53 -19.81 -17.64
C ASP A 354 0.54 -18.32 -17.27
N GLY A 355 1.44 -17.53 -17.87
CA GLY A 355 1.62 -16.12 -17.55
C GLY A 355 2.15 -15.84 -16.14
N LYS A 356 2.67 -16.86 -15.43
CA LYS A 356 3.09 -16.77 -14.03
C LYS A 356 4.58 -17.04 -13.85
N LEU A 357 5.26 -16.11 -13.20
CA LEU A 357 6.68 -16.21 -12.92
C LEU A 357 6.98 -15.71 -11.50
N GLU A 358 8.20 -15.97 -11.06
CA GLU A 358 8.77 -15.38 -9.87
C GLU A 358 10.10 -14.71 -10.19
N ILE A 359 10.28 -13.49 -9.71
CA ILE A 359 11.55 -12.78 -9.74
C ILE A 359 12.21 -12.87 -8.38
N VAL A 360 13.49 -13.23 -8.37
CA VAL A 360 14.31 -13.32 -7.16
C VAL A 360 15.62 -12.59 -7.37
N TRP A 361 15.97 -11.73 -6.43
CA TRP A 361 17.30 -11.15 -6.37
C TRP A 361 17.90 -11.38 -4.99
N SER A 362 19.12 -11.93 -4.97
CA SER A 362 19.81 -12.32 -3.74
C SER A 362 21.32 -12.07 -3.85
N ASN A 363 21.92 -11.68 -2.72
CA ASN A 363 23.37 -11.64 -2.50
C ASN A 363 24.18 -10.88 -3.55
N GLY A 364 23.67 -9.74 -4.05
CA GLY A 364 24.37 -8.90 -5.05
C GLY A 364 24.64 -9.58 -6.40
N GLY A 365 24.03 -10.74 -6.66
CA GLY A 365 24.21 -11.51 -7.89
C GLY A 365 23.28 -11.05 -9.03
N ALA A 366 23.14 -11.93 -10.02
CA ALA A 366 22.15 -11.76 -11.08
C ALA A 366 20.72 -11.82 -10.52
N LEU A 367 19.82 -11.06 -11.13
CA LEU A 367 18.39 -11.19 -10.91
C LEU A 367 17.90 -12.44 -11.66
N GLU A 368 17.22 -13.34 -10.97
CA GLU A 368 16.72 -14.59 -11.52
C GLU A 368 15.23 -14.50 -11.83
N ILE A 369 14.84 -14.88 -13.05
CA ILE A 369 13.45 -15.19 -13.40
C ILE A 369 13.29 -16.69 -13.24
N ARG A 370 12.28 -17.11 -12.47
CA ARG A 370 12.02 -18.49 -12.07
C ARG A 370 10.59 -18.89 -12.39
N LYS A 371 10.35 -20.19 -12.53
CA LYS A 371 8.99 -20.75 -12.53
C LYS A 371 8.31 -20.44 -11.21
N GLN A 372 7.07 -19.98 -11.26
CA GLN A 372 6.26 -19.84 -10.06
C GLN A 372 5.83 -21.24 -9.56
N LEU A 373 5.85 -21.44 -8.25
CA LEU A 373 5.34 -22.65 -7.61
C LEU A 373 3.90 -22.42 -7.14
N SER A 374 3.13 -23.51 -6.98
CA SER A 374 1.69 -23.47 -6.69
C SER A 374 1.34 -22.89 -5.31
N ASP A 375 2.31 -22.71 -4.42
CA ASP A 375 2.10 -22.11 -3.10
C ASP A 375 1.81 -20.61 -3.16
N ALA A 376 2.16 -19.95 -4.27
CA ALA A 376 2.00 -18.51 -4.46
C ALA A 376 0.54 -18.06 -4.62
N GLY A 377 -0.35 -18.93 -5.12
CA GLY A 377 -1.75 -18.60 -5.41
C GLY A 377 -1.93 -17.69 -6.64
N ASP A 378 -3.09 -17.03 -6.71
CA ASP A 378 -3.49 -16.11 -7.78
C ASP A 378 -3.57 -14.67 -7.28
N VAL A 379 -3.13 -13.71 -8.10
CA VAL A 379 -3.16 -12.27 -7.78
C VAL A 379 -4.56 -11.74 -7.45
N LEU A 380 -5.58 -12.30 -8.10
CA LEU A 380 -6.98 -11.90 -8.01
C LEU A 380 -7.87 -13.12 -7.82
N SER A 381 -8.99 -12.95 -7.13
CA SER A 381 -10.06 -13.94 -7.17
C SER A 381 -10.61 -14.08 -8.59
N GLU A 382 -11.10 -15.26 -8.95
CA GLU A 382 -11.63 -15.51 -10.31
C GLU A 382 -12.68 -14.48 -10.77
N PRO A 383 -13.67 -14.07 -9.96
CA PRO A 383 -14.64 -13.07 -10.40
C PRO A 383 -13.99 -11.73 -10.73
N VAL A 384 -13.07 -11.25 -9.89
CA VAL A 384 -12.38 -9.97 -10.11
C VAL A 384 -11.42 -10.08 -11.29
N ARG A 385 -10.74 -11.21 -11.47
CA ARG A 385 -9.89 -11.46 -12.65
C ARG A 385 -10.71 -11.30 -13.94
N LYS A 386 -11.89 -11.91 -14.03
CA LYS A 386 -12.75 -11.81 -15.23
C LYS A 386 -13.22 -10.38 -15.48
N GLN A 387 -13.64 -9.66 -14.43
CA GLN A 387 -14.03 -8.26 -14.54
C GLN A 387 -12.86 -7.38 -15.00
N TRP A 388 -11.66 -7.63 -14.47
CA TRP A 388 -10.46 -6.89 -14.84
C TRP A 388 -10.03 -7.17 -16.29
N GLU A 389 -10.06 -8.42 -16.73
CA GLU A 389 -9.80 -8.79 -18.13
C GLU A 389 -10.79 -8.11 -19.09
N ALA A 390 -12.07 -8.09 -18.74
CA ALA A 390 -13.10 -7.41 -19.53
C ALA A 390 -12.88 -5.90 -19.58
N TRP A 391 -12.58 -5.28 -18.44
CA TRP A 391 -12.26 -3.87 -18.34
C TRP A 391 -11.05 -3.52 -19.22
N LEU A 392 -9.95 -4.25 -19.11
CA LEU A 392 -8.75 -4.06 -19.94
C LEU A 392 -9.03 -4.24 -21.44
N GLY A 393 -9.92 -5.16 -21.81
CA GLY A 393 -10.30 -5.44 -23.20
C GLY A 393 -11.34 -4.49 -23.81
N SER A 394 -12.06 -3.74 -23.00
CA SER A 394 -13.21 -2.93 -23.45
C SER A 394 -12.87 -1.79 -24.42
N LYS A 395 -11.59 -1.42 -24.58
CA LYS A 395 -11.14 -0.50 -25.64
C LYS A 395 -11.37 -0.99 -27.07
N SER A 396 -11.61 -2.28 -27.27
CA SER A 396 -11.81 -2.86 -28.62
C SER A 396 -13.27 -3.11 -28.98
N ARG A 397 -14.25 -2.73 -28.15
CA ARG A 397 -15.66 -3.06 -28.39
C ARG A 397 -16.44 -1.86 -28.92
N ASN A 398 -17.26 -2.13 -29.93
CA ASN A 398 -18.18 -1.15 -30.51
C ASN A 398 -19.22 -0.72 -29.45
N PRO A 399 -19.74 0.52 -29.52
CA PRO A 399 -20.72 1.04 -28.54
C PRO A 399 -21.98 0.17 -28.39
N GLU A 400 -22.37 -0.57 -29.44
CA GLU A 400 -23.56 -1.42 -29.46
C GLU A 400 -23.47 -2.66 -28.55
N ASP A 401 -22.27 -3.08 -28.13
CA ASP A 401 -22.11 -4.22 -27.21
C ASP A 401 -22.24 -3.81 -25.72
N SER A 402 -22.24 -2.51 -25.41
CA SER A 402 -22.28 -1.99 -24.02
C SER A 402 -23.66 -2.12 -23.36
N GLU A 403 -24.74 -1.95 -24.13
CA GLU A 403 -26.12 -2.05 -23.65
C GLU A 403 -26.46 -3.47 -23.16
N ARG A 404 -25.81 -4.49 -23.74
CA ARG A 404 -26.04 -5.89 -23.39
C ARG A 404 -25.30 -6.33 -22.13
N GLU A 405 -24.24 -5.62 -21.74
CA GLU A 405 -23.49 -5.90 -20.50
C GLU A 405 -24.06 -5.17 -19.29
N GLU A 406 -24.68 -3.98 -19.47
CA GLU A 406 -25.45 -3.32 -18.41
C GLU A 406 -26.65 -4.17 -17.95
N GLU A 407 -27.35 -4.85 -18.87
CA GLU A 407 -28.41 -5.81 -18.52
C GLU A 407 -27.89 -7.03 -17.73
N LEU A 408 -26.66 -7.49 -18.02
CA LEU A 408 -26.03 -8.61 -17.31
C LEU A 408 -25.54 -8.22 -15.91
N MET A 409 -25.10 -6.97 -15.72
CA MET A 409 -24.74 -6.45 -14.39
C MET A 409 -25.97 -6.19 -13.52
N ALA A 410 -27.08 -5.71 -14.11
CA ALA A 410 -28.35 -5.55 -13.42
C ALA A 410 -28.96 -6.89 -12.99
N ALA A 411 -28.90 -7.92 -13.85
CA ALA A 411 -29.43 -9.25 -13.53
C ALA A 411 -28.68 -9.99 -12.39
N GLN A 412 -27.42 -9.62 -12.11
CA GLN A 412 -26.65 -10.15 -10.97
C GLN A 412 -26.91 -9.41 -9.65
N SER A 413 -27.50 -8.21 -9.70
CA SER A 413 -27.93 -7.44 -8.52
C SER A 413 -29.26 -7.96 -7.95
N ASP A 414 -30.14 -8.50 -8.79
CA ASP A 414 -31.53 -8.82 -8.41
C ASP A 414 -31.78 -10.31 -8.07
N SER A 415 -30.74 -11.13 -7.94
CA SER A 415 -30.89 -12.55 -7.57
C SER A 415 -30.34 -12.85 -6.18
N GLU A 416 -30.95 -12.28 -5.14
CA GLU A 416 -31.05 -12.89 -3.80
C GLU A 416 -32.04 -12.12 -2.89
N SER A 417 -33.32 -12.54 -2.91
CA SER A 417 -34.23 -12.73 -1.75
C SER A 417 -35.71 -12.43 -2.04
N ASP A 418 -36.39 -13.38 -2.67
CA ASP A 418 -37.80 -13.68 -2.34
C ASP A 418 -37.88 -15.19 -2.11
N SER A 419 -37.31 -15.61 -0.98
CA SER A 419 -37.66 -16.90 -0.40
C SER A 419 -38.89 -16.65 0.47
N ASP A 420 -40.06 -16.99 -0.07
CA ASP A 420 -41.34 -17.10 0.63
C ASP A 420 -41.18 -17.96 1.90
N TYR A 421 -40.91 -17.33 3.04
CA TYR A 421 -41.04 -17.95 4.36
C TYR A 421 -42.48 -17.81 4.84
N ALA A 422 -43.38 -18.56 4.21
CA ALA A 422 -44.73 -18.80 4.74
C ALA A 422 -45.34 -20.12 4.22
N ALA A 423 -44.60 -21.23 4.34
CA ALA A 423 -45.20 -22.57 4.33
C ALA A 423 -45.21 -23.10 5.77
N CYS A 424 -46.24 -22.76 6.53
CA CYS A 424 -46.54 -23.45 7.78
C CYS A 424 -47.23 -24.77 7.46
N ASP A 425 -46.53 -25.87 7.71
CA ASP A 425 -47.09 -27.21 7.81
C ASP A 425 -47.68 -27.46 9.22
N GLN A 426 -48.46 -28.53 9.32
CA GLN A 426 -49.56 -28.70 10.27
C GLN A 426 -49.15 -29.13 11.69
N GLU A 427 -47.97 -28.72 12.20
CA GLU A 427 -47.45 -29.19 13.50
C GLU A 427 -46.77 -28.13 14.41
N CYS A 428 -46.77 -26.83 14.06
CA CYS A 428 -46.24 -25.79 14.96
C CYS A 428 -47.35 -24.83 15.44
N GLY A 429 -47.84 -25.08 16.66
CA GLY A 429 -48.80 -24.21 17.34
C GLY A 429 -48.12 -23.05 18.06
N TYR A 430 -48.06 -21.86 17.44
CA TYR A 430 -48.11 -20.59 18.18
C TYR A 430 -48.50 -19.42 17.25
N CYS A 431 -49.79 -19.11 17.23
CA CYS A 431 -50.34 -17.90 16.63
C CYS A 431 -50.46 -16.80 17.69
N GLY A 432 -49.87 -15.61 17.46
CA GLY A 432 -50.13 -14.50 18.39
C GLY A 432 -49.24 -13.28 18.28
N LYS A 433 -49.62 -12.38 17.36
CA LYS A 433 -49.82 -10.93 17.58
C LYS A 433 -48.85 -10.22 18.53
N CYS A 434 -48.05 -9.31 17.98
CA CYS A 434 -47.81 -8.00 18.59
C CYS A 434 -47.75 -6.92 17.51
N ILE A 435 -48.59 -5.91 17.71
CA ILE A 435 -48.67 -4.63 16.99
C ILE A 435 -47.88 -3.64 17.85
N TYR A 436 -46.83 -3.04 17.29
CA TYR A 436 -46.39 -1.62 17.39
C TYR A 436 -44.94 -1.50 16.95
#